data_AF-A0A0S8GPN3-F1
#
_entry.id   AF-A0A0S8GPN3-F1
#
_cell.length_a   1.000
_cell.length_b   1.000
_cell.length_c   1.000
_cell.angle_alpha   90.00
_cell.angle_beta   90.00
_cell.angle_gamma   90.00
#
_symmetry.space_group_name_H-M   'P 1'
#
loop_
_entity.id
_entity.type
_entity.pdbx_description
1 polymer ?
#
loop_
_entity_poly.entity_id
_entity_poly.type
_entity_poly.pdbx_seq_one_letter_code
_entity_poly.pdbx_strand_id
1 'polypeptide(L)' 'MPKLKLDAHLYDRAKKAAEIAGYSSVDEFIIHVIEKELAQLEAPEGEADEKVQERLRGLGYIE' A
#
# COMPACT_ATOMS: atom_id res chain seq x y z
N MET A 1 20.20 -12.69 -2.93
CA MET A 1 18.86 -12.07 -3.10
C MET A 1 17.85 -13.16 -3.41
N PRO A 2 16.70 -13.20 -2.71
CA PRO A 2 15.62 -14.12 -3.05
C PRO A 2 15.07 -13.79 -4.44
N LYS A 3 14.76 -14.81 -5.24
CA LYS A 3 14.08 -14.65 -6.54
C LYS A 3 12.61 -14.94 -6.36
N LEU A 4 11.75 -13.96 -6.61
CA LEU A 4 10.31 -14.13 -6.64
C LEU A 4 9.88 -14.51 -8.06
N LYS A 5 9.14 -15.61 -8.20
CA LYS A 5 8.49 -15.93 -9.48
C LYS A 5 7.07 -15.39 -9.46
N LEU A 6 6.77 -14.50 -10.40
CA LEU A 6 5.43 -14.02 -10.66
C LEU A 6 4.88 -14.73 -11.89
N ASP A 7 3.61 -15.08 -11.84
CA ASP A 7 2.88 -15.50 -13.03
C ASP A 7 2.88 -14.37 -14.08
N ALA A 8 2.96 -14.74 -15.36
CA ALA A 8 3.07 -13.77 -16.45
C ALA A 8 1.85 -12.85 -16.53
N HIS A 9 0.64 -13.40 -16.32
CA HIS A 9 -0.58 -12.61 -16.34
C HIS A 9 -0.67 -11.67 -15.13
N LEU A 10 -0.18 -12.09 -13.96
CA LEU A 10 -0.06 -11.22 -12.80
C LEU A 10 0.93 -10.06 -13.04
N TYR A 11 2.08 -10.35 -13.66
CA TYR A 11 3.09 -9.34 -13.96
C TYR A 11 2.59 -8.31 -14.98
N ASP A 12 1.86 -8.72 -16.01
CA ASP A 12 1.26 -7.79 -16.99
C ASP A 12 0.20 -6.88 -16.35
N ARG A 13 -0.58 -7.42 -15.40
CA ARG A 13 -1.51 -6.60 -14.61
C ARG A 13 -0.78 -5.61 -13.72
N ALA A 14 0.31 -6.03 -13.08
CA ALA A 14 1.15 -5.17 -12.26
C ALA A 14 1.77 -4.03 -13.07
N LYS A 15 2.25 -4.29 -14.29
CA LYS A 15 2.75 -3.24 -15.21
C LYS A 15 1.69 -2.19 -15.52
N LYS A 16 0.49 -2.63 -15.92
CA LYS A 16 -0.62 -1.70 -16.22
C LYS A 16 -1.00 -0.87 -15.00
N ALA A 17 -1.05 -1.49 -13.83
CA ALA A 17 -1.32 -0.78 -12.58
C ALA A 17 -0.21 0.24 -12.26
N ALA A 18 1.06 -0.13 -12.43
CA ALA A 18 2.20 0.75 -12.20
C ALA A 18 2.16 1.98 -13.12
N GLU A 19 1.87 1.80 -14.42
CA GLU A 19 1.74 2.91 -15.39
C GLU A 19 0.58 3.85 -15.03
N ILE A 20 -0.59 3.30 -14.70
CA ILE A 20 -1.78 4.09 -14.32
C ILE A 20 -1.51 4.88 -13.03
N ALA A 21 -0.81 4.28 -12.07
CA ALA A 21 -0.48 4.91 -10.81
C ALA A 21 0.76 5.82 -10.88
N GLY A 22 1.42 5.92 -12.04
CA GLY A 22 2.55 6.83 -12.27
C GLY A 22 3.87 6.40 -11.64
N TYR A 23 4.07 5.11 -11.39
CA TYR A 23 5.35 4.58 -10.90
C TYR A 23 6.41 4.60 -12.00
N SER A 24 7.68 4.76 -11.61
CA SER A 24 8.79 4.79 -12.57
C SER A 24 9.12 3.40 -13.12
N SER A 25 8.75 2.35 -12.39
CA SER A 25 8.92 0.95 -12.82
C SER A 25 7.91 0.03 -12.14
N VAL A 26 7.68 -1.15 -12.75
CA VAL A 26 6.84 -2.20 -12.14
C VAL A 26 7.49 -2.78 -10.88
N ASP A 27 8.83 -2.82 -10.81
CA ASP A 27 9.55 -3.31 -9.64
C ASP A 27 9.33 -2.39 -8.42
N GLU A 28 9.40 -1.07 -8.63
CA GLU A 28 9.08 -0.07 -7.60
C GLU A 28 7.64 -0.25 -7.09
N PHE A 29 6.68 -0.41 -8.01
CA PHE A 29 5.29 -0.67 -7.65
C PHE A 29 5.13 -1.94 -6.80
N ILE A 30 5.75 -3.06 -7.21
CA ILE A 30 5.65 -4.33 -6.49
C ILE A 30 6.25 -4.21 -5.08
N ILE A 31 7.43 -3.59 -4.95
CA ILE A 31 8.08 -3.36 -3.66
C ILE A 31 7.17 -2.52 -2.76
N HIS A 32 6.68 -1.39 -3.28
CA HIS A 32 5.84 -0.48 -2.51
C HIS A 32 4.54 -1.13 -2.03
N VAL A 33 3.89 -1.95 -2.87
CA VAL A 33 2.68 -2.70 -2.47
C VAL A 33 2.99 -3.72 -1.38
N ILE A 34 4.11 -4.44 -1.48
CA ILE A 34 4.52 -5.40 -0.44
C ILE A 34 4.81 -4.67 0.88
N GLU A 35 5.57 -3.57 0.84
CA GLU A 35 5.86 -2.75 2.03
C GLU A 35 4.58 -2.22 2.67
N LYS A 36 3.62 -1.74 1.86
CA LYS A 36 2.33 -1.25 2.34
C LYS A 36 1.52 -2.34 3.02
N GLU A 37 1.49 -3.56 2.47
CA GLU A 37 0.75 -4.65 3.11
C GLU A 37 1.44 -5.20 4.35
N LEU A 38 2.78 -5.26 4.37
CA LEU A 38 3.52 -5.58 5.58
C LEU A 38 3.24 -4.56 6.68
N ALA A 39 3.28 -3.26 6.36
CA ALA A 39 2.96 -2.21 7.32
C ALA A 39 1.52 -2.31 7.85
N GLN A 40 0.55 -2.72 7.04
CA GLN A 40 -0.83 -2.94 7.50
C GLN A 40 -0.96 -4.13 8.44
N LEU A 41 -0.24 -5.22 8.18
CA LEU A 41 -0.27 -6.42 9.01
C LEU A 41 0.56 -6.29 10.29
N GLU A 42 1.63 -5.49 10.25
CA GLU A 42 2.50 -5.18 11.38
C GLU A 42 1.96 -4.01 12.22
N ALA A 43 1.08 -3.18 11.66
CA ALA A 43 0.40 -2.15 12.41
C ALA A 43 -0.44 -2.83 13.52
N PRO A 44 -0.22 -2.47 14.80
CA PRO A 44 -1.14 -2.88 15.85
C PRO A 44 -2.53 -2.34 15.48
N GLU A 45 -3.56 -3.18 15.59
CA GLU A 45 -4.95 -2.96 15.14
C GLU A 45 -5.62 -1.64 15.59
N GLY A 46 -4.97 -0.80 16.40
CA GLY A 46 -5.54 0.44 16.96
C GLY A 46 -5.01 1.77 16.42
N GLU A 47 -3.81 1.85 15.81
CA GLU A 47 -3.21 3.18 15.58
C GLU A 47 -3.76 3.94 14.36
N ALA A 48 -4.18 3.22 13.32
CA ALA A 48 -4.67 3.84 12.10
C ALA A 48 -6.07 4.47 12.30
N ASP A 49 -6.92 3.83 13.10
CA ASP A 49 -8.25 4.35 13.39
C ASP A 49 -8.14 5.50 14.40
N GLU A 50 -7.39 5.36 15.49
CA GLU A 50 -7.24 6.43 16.49
C GLU A 50 -6.66 7.72 15.91
N LYS A 51 -5.60 7.66 15.08
CA LYS A 51 -5.02 8.85 14.45
C LYS A 51 -5.97 9.53 13.45
N VAL A 52 -6.82 8.75 12.77
CA VAL A 52 -7.84 9.30 11.86
C VAL A 52 -8.98 9.92 12.67
N GLN A 53 -9.44 9.25 13.74
CA GLN A 53 -10.47 9.75 14.66
C GLN A 53 -10.01 11.04 15.34
N GLU A 54 -8.77 11.11 15.86
CA GLU A 54 -8.22 12.33 16.47
C GLU A 54 -8.13 13.49 15.48
N ARG A 55 -7.73 13.22 14.23
CA ARG A 55 -7.69 14.24 13.18
C ARG A 55 -9.08 14.74 12.80
N LEU A 56 -10.07 13.84 12.73
CA LEU A 56 -11.47 14.19 12.47
C LEU A 56 -12.10 14.99 13.63
N ARG A 57 -11.78 14.63 14.89
CA ARG A 57 -12.19 15.38 16.09
C ARG A 57 -11.56 16.77 16.12
N GLY A 58 -10.27 16.88 15.80
CA GLY A 58 -9.57 18.18 15.71
C GLY A 58 -10.08 19.09 14.60
N LEU A 59 -10.73 18.53 13.59
CA LEU A 59 -11.38 19.26 12.50
C LEU A 59 -12.89 19.50 12.74
N GLY A 60 -13.46 18.99 13.85
CA GLY A 60 -14.85 19.20 14.23
C GLY A 60 -15.88 18.39 13.44
N TYR A 61 -15.48 17.29 12.80
CA TYR A 61 -16.39 16.42 12.04
C TYR A 61 -17.10 15.37 12.92
N ILE A 62 -16.58 15.10 14.11
CA ILE A 62 -17.10 14.14 15.09
C ILE A 62 -16.88 14.70 16.50
N GLU A 63 -17.85 14.51 17.41
CA GLU A 63 -17.74 14.83 18.85
C GLU A 63 -17.35 13.59 19.67
#